data_AF-D7M526-F1
#
_entry.id   AF-D7M526-F1
#
_cell.length_a   1.000
_cell.length_b   1.000
_cell.length_c   1.000
_cell.angle_alpha   90.00
_cell.angle_beta   90.00
_cell.angle_gamma   90.00
#
_symmetry.space_group_name_H-M   'P 1'
#
loop_
_entity.id
_entity.type
_entity.pdbx_description
1 polymer ?
#
loop_
_entity_poly.entity_id
_entity_poly.type
_entity_poly.pdbx_seq_one_letter_code
_entity_poly.pdbx_strand_id
1 'polypeptide(L)'
;MMTHKLFAPLDLTFSSSSSSSSSSVSLSLQITRESPTNISHLFFVIVGSTKTWRYRRGYIEPWWRPNITKGYVFLERPPGRDLLPWPNQSPPFSVNKESFITNKFKTQIRLFYSLLESFKKASKETRWFVIADDDTLFFLDNLVKALDRYDHKKHYYIGMNSENVWSNAIFAFDMGYGGGGYALSYPTVVTLLSNMEECIKRYLGVYSDLLSFRCLADLGIDLTLEKGMHQIDLHGDISGLLSAHPQSPLISLHHFDVIDPIFPGMTRQQSVNHLMKTDQSRVLQQTICH
;
A
#
# COMPACT_ATOMS: atom_id res chain seq x y z
N MET A 1 40.01 -28.84 7.40
CA MET A 1 41.03 -28.14 6.58
C MET A 1 40.35 -26.92 5.98
N MET A 2 40.99 -25.76 6.16
CA MET A 2 40.59 -24.41 5.76
C MET A 2 39.49 -23.70 6.56
N THR A 3 39.98 -22.69 7.28
CA THR A 3 39.36 -21.79 8.24
C THR A 3 38.82 -20.55 7.52
N HIS A 4 37.68 -20.06 7.98
CA HIS A 4 37.11 -18.77 7.57
C HIS A 4 38.02 -17.62 8.02
N LYS A 5 38.58 -16.88 7.06
CA LYS A 5 39.22 -15.59 7.31
C LYS A 5 38.16 -14.50 7.35
N LEU A 6 37.84 -14.06 8.56
CA LEU A 6 37.23 -12.77 8.84
C LEU A 6 38.23 -11.67 8.44
N PHE A 7 37.81 -10.75 7.59
CA PHE A 7 38.56 -9.53 7.28
C PHE A 7 38.42 -8.54 8.44
N ALA A 8 39.56 -8.05 8.91
CA ALA A 8 39.71 -7.06 9.98
C ALA A 8 39.30 -5.64 9.50
N PRO A 9 38.88 -4.74 10.41
CA PRO A 9 38.62 -3.35 10.07
C PRO A 9 39.94 -2.58 9.86
N LEU A 10 39.98 -1.73 8.84
CA LEU A 10 41.07 -0.78 8.62
C LEU A 10 40.95 0.39 9.61
N ASP A 11 42.01 0.62 10.39
CA ASP A 11 42.22 1.82 11.19
C ASP A 11 42.43 3.04 10.28
N LEU A 12 41.47 3.96 10.26
CA LEU A 12 41.62 5.29 9.66
C LEU A 12 42.12 6.26 10.72
N THR A 13 43.40 6.61 10.64
CA THR A 13 44.01 7.69 11.42
C THR A 13 43.64 9.04 10.82
N PHE A 14 42.96 9.88 11.60
CA PHE A 14 42.70 11.28 11.25
C PHE A 14 43.89 12.14 11.66
N SER A 15 44.57 12.75 10.67
CA SER A 15 45.54 13.82 10.91
C SER A 15 44.84 15.18 10.76
N SER A 16 44.98 16.02 11.78
CA SER A 16 44.47 17.38 11.82
C SER A 16 45.50 18.36 11.25
N SER A 17 45.12 19.13 10.23
CA SER A 17 45.89 20.31 9.81
C SER A 17 44.98 21.53 9.66
N SER A 18 45.52 22.67 10.07
CA SER A 18 44.85 23.93 10.33
C SER A 18 44.70 24.82 9.10
N SER A 19 43.49 25.39 8.97
CA SER A 19 43.11 26.72 8.46
C SER A 19 43.84 27.37 7.28
N SER A 20 43.09 27.65 6.21
CA SER A 20 43.21 28.90 5.47
C SER A 20 41.83 29.45 5.11
N SER A 21 41.63 30.72 5.43
CA SER A 21 40.42 31.50 5.22
C SER A 21 40.22 31.81 3.73
N SER A 22 39.09 31.39 3.17
CA SER A 22 38.55 31.96 1.94
C SER A 22 37.07 32.28 2.14
N SER A 23 36.74 33.54 1.93
CA SER A 23 35.44 34.15 2.06
C SER A 23 34.46 33.52 1.08
N SER A 24 33.58 32.64 1.56
CA SER A 24 32.44 32.13 0.81
C SER A 24 31.26 33.08 0.99
N VAL A 25 30.85 33.66 -0.13
CA VAL A 25 29.57 34.35 -0.29
C VAL A 25 28.47 33.38 0.17
N SER A 26 27.79 33.72 1.26
CA SER A 26 26.65 32.97 1.76
C SER A 26 25.48 33.16 0.80
N LEU A 27 25.44 32.37 -0.27
CA LEU A 27 24.21 32.13 -1.00
C LEU A 27 23.29 31.38 -0.04
N SER A 28 22.34 32.08 0.57
CA SER A 28 21.24 31.44 1.25
C SER A 28 20.45 30.66 0.20
N LEU A 29 20.81 29.39 0.01
CA LEU A 29 19.92 28.40 -0.59
C LEU A 29 18.68 28.40 0.31
N GLN A 30 17.68 29.17 -0.08
CA GLN A 30 16.31 28.92 0.35
C GLN A 30 15.98 27.54 -0.21
N ILE A 31 16.34 26.51 0.53
CA ILE A 31 15.77 25.18 0.40
C ILE A 31 14.30 25.43 0.68
N THR A 32 13.50 25.64 -0.37
CA THR A 32 12.06 25.58 -0.28
C THR A 32 11.77 24.17 0.18
N ARG A 33 11.62 23.98 1.49
CA ARG A 33 11.20 22.70 2.07
C ARG A 33 9.86 22.41 1.42
N GLU A 34 9.87 21.41 0.54
CA GLU A 34 8.68 20.93 -0.13
C GLU A 34 7.66 20.57 0.93
N SER A 35 6.38 20.87 0.66
CA SER A 35 5.33 20.66 1.66
C SER A 35 5.28 19.18 2.08
N PRO A 36 5.06 18.87 3.37
CA PRO A 36 4.89 17.49 3.82
C PRO A 36 3.80 16.75 3.03
N THR A 37 3.96 15.45 2.89
CA THR A 37 2.94 14.56 2.32
C THR A 37 1.69 14.63 3.20
N ASN A 38 0.54 14.75 2.55
CA ASN A 38 -0.76 14.82 3.19
C ASN A 38 -1.76 14.04 2.32
N ILE A 39 -3.00 13.89 2.77
CA ILE A 39 -4.00 13.05 2.11
C ILE A 39 -4.31 13.47 0.66
N SER A 40 -4.16 14.75 0.30
CA SER A 40 -4.44 15.24 -1.06
C SER A 40 -3.41 14.73 -2.09
N HIS A 41 -2.25 14.27 -1.63
CA HIS A 41 -1.17 13.72 -2.44
C HIS A 41 -1.31 12.20 -2.71
N LEU A 42 -2.25 11.52 -2.05
CA LEU A 42 -2.51 10.10 -2.23
C LEU A 42 -3.65 9.89 -3.24
N PHE A 43 -3.50 8.87 -4.09
CA PHE A 43 -4.55 8.42 -5.01
C PHE A 43 -4.80 6.93 -4.81
N PHE A 44 -5.99 6.57 -4.34
CA PHE A 44 -6.36 5.18 -4.05
C PHE A 44 -6.84 4.45 -5.31
N VAL A 45 -6.29 3.27 -5.55
CA VAL A 45 -6.62 2.34 -6.63
C VAL A 45 -7.19 1.08 -5.96
N ILE A 46 -8.49 1.10 -5.69
CA ILE A 46 -9.17 0.01 -4.98
C ILE A 46 -9.69 -0.96 -6.02
N VAL A 47 -9.24 -2.21 -6.01
CA VAL A 47 -9.70 -3.24 -6.94
C VAL A 47 -10.79 -4.07 -6.27
N GLY A 48 -12.01 -3.99 -6.79
CA GLY A 48 -13.17 -4.67 -6.20
C GLY A 48 -13.94 -5.49 -7.21
N SER A 49 -15.10 -5.99 -6.81
CA SER A 49 -15.99 -6.72 -7.71
C SER A 49 -17.45 -6.37 -7.46
N THR A 50 -18.28 -6.36 -8.52
CA THR A 50 -19.73 -6.12 -8.35
C THR A 50 -20.39 -7.18 -7.49
N LYS A 51 -19.83 -8.40 -7.46
CA LYS A 51 -20.33 -9.50 -6.62
C LYS A 51 -20.01 -9.28 -5.14
N THR A 52 -18.87 -8.66 -4.83
CA THR A 52 -18.33 -8.52 -3.46
C THR A 52 -18.65 -7.19 -2.81
N TRP A 53 -18.77 -6.15 -3.63
CA TRP A 53 -18.90 -4.77 -3.16
C TRP A 53 -20.03 -4.56 -2.14
N ARG A 54 -21.19 -5.22 -2.33
CA ARG A 54 -22.35 -5.06 -1.45
C ARG A 54 -22.03 -5.29 0.03
N TYR A 55 -21.19 -6.28 0.34
CA TYR A 55 -20.81 -6.61 1.71
C TYR A 55 -19.49 -5.98 2.12
N ARG A 56 -18.54 -5.82 1.19
CA ARG A 56 -17.20 -5.27 1.51
C ARG A 56 -17.12 -3.76 1.61
N ARG A 57 -18.08 -3.01 1.02
CA ARG A 57 -18.17 -1.55 1.21
C ARG A 57 -18.22 -1.15 2.68
N GLY A 58 -18.73 -2.02 3.56
CA GLY A 58 -18.75 -1.82 5.00
C GLY A 58 -17.37 -1.73 5.65
N TYR A 59 -16.32 -2.18 4.98
CA TYR A 59 -14.92 -2.03 5.41
C TYR A 59 -14.22 -0.82 4.78
N ILE A 60 -14.75 -0.29 3.67
CA ILE A 60 -14.19 0.85 2.94
C ILE A 60 -14.76 2.19 3.43
N GLU A 61 -16.08 2.27 3.55
CA GLU A 61 -16.80 3.47 3.97
C GLU A 61 -16.36 4.04 5.34
N PRO A 62 -15.94 3.25 6.34
CA PRO A 62 -15.50 3.78 7.62
C PRO A 62 -14.22 4.61 7.57
N TRP A 63 -13.32 4.36 6.62
CA TRP A 63 -12.06 5.11 6.49
C TRP A 63 -12.06 6.08 5.32
N TRP A 64 -12.88 5.85 4.30
CA TRP A 64 -13.02 6.76 3.17
C TRP A 64 -13.57 8.12 3.63
N ARG A 65 -12.96 9.22 3.19
CA ARG A 65 -13.37 10.60 3.56
C ARG A 65 -13.92 11.30 2.30
N PRO A 66 -15.25 11.36 2.11
CA PRO A 66 -15.85 11.99 0.93
C PRO A 66 -15.33 13.41 0.70
N ASN A 67 -15.06 13.75 -0.56
CA ASN A 67 -14.46 15.04 -1.00
C ASN A 67 -13.02 15.32 -0.50
N ILE A 68 -12.41 14.42 0.29
CA ILE A 68 -11.05 14.56 0.81
C ILE A 68 -10.13 13.52 0.18
N THR A 69 -10.50 12.24 0.25
CA THR A 69 -9.74 11.15 -0.38
C THR A 69 -9.97 11.14 -1.89
N LYS A 70 -8.89 10.92 -2.64
CA LYS A 70 -8.91 10.82 -4.10
C LYS A 70 -8.68 9.37 -4.51
N GLY A 71 -9.46 8.84 -5.45
CA GLY A 71 -9.33 7.46 -5.87
C GLY A 71 -10.64 6.89 -6.41
N TYR A 72 -10.58 5.64 -6.84
CA TYR A 72 -11.73 4.93 -7.38
C TYR A 72 -11.75 3.46 -6.94
N VAL A 73 -12.95 2.92 -6.84
CA VAL A 73 -13.18 1.47 -6.83
C VAL A 73 -13.34 0.98 -8.26
N PHE A 74 -12.45 0.11 -8.70
CA PHE A 74 -12.45 -0.47 -10.04
C PHE A 74 -13.24 -1.77 -10.05
N LEU A 75 -14.34 -1.76 -10.81
CA LEU A 75 -15.26 -2.87 -10.99
C LEU A 75 -15.04 -3.53 -12.35
N GLU A 76 -15.28 -4.83 -12.40
CA GLU A 76 -15.19 -5.64 -13.62
C GLU A 76 -16.31 -5.37 -14.63
N ARG A 77 -17.42 -4.79 -14.16
CA ARG A 77 -18.59 -4.42 -14.98
C ARG A 77 -19.39 -3.30 -14.30
N PRO A 78 -20.31 -2.62 -15.01
CA PRO A 78 -21.17 -1.63 -14.39
C PRO A 78 -22.00 -2.21 -13.23
N PRO A 79 -22.17 -1.46 -12.12
CA PRO A 79 -22.99 -1.91 -10.99
C PRO A 79 -24.45 -2.09 -11.40
N GLY A 80 -25.08 -3.15 -10.89
CA GLY A 80 -26.49 -3.45 -11.11
C GLY A 80 -27.43 -2.60 -10.24
N ARG A 81 -28.74 -2.86 -10.37
CA ARG A 81 -29.78 -2.18 -9.58
C ARG A 81 -29.65 -2.42 -8.07
N ASP A 82 -28.99 -3.49 -7.67
CA ASP A 82 -28.74 -3.88 -6.27
C ASP A 82 -27.64 -3.07 -5.59
N LEU A 83 -26.79 -2.40 -6.38
CA LEU A 83 -25.71 -1.51 -5.93
C LEU A 83 -26.00 -0.03 -6.20
N LEU A 84 -27.09 0.27 -6.91
CA LEU A 84 -27.51 1.63 -7.27
C LEU A 84 -28.74 2.07 -6.45
N PRO A 85 -28.87 3.36 -6.08
CA PRO A 85 -27.92 4.45 -6.34
C PRO A 85 -26.59 4.25 -5.62
N TRP A 86 -25.50 4.70 -6.26
CA TRP A 86 -24.17 4.57 -5.67
C TRP A 86 -24.09 5.42 -4.40
N PRO A 87 -23.61 4.88 -3.27
CA PRO A 87 -23.63 5.58 -1.99
C PRO A 87 -22.66 6.76 -1.97
N ASN A 88 -23.09 7.89 -1.41
CA ASN A 88 -22.24 9.08 -1.27
C ASN A 88 -21.06 8.87 -0.31
N GLN A 89 -21.19 7.91 0.62
CA GLN A 89 -20.12 7.55 1.57
C GLN A 89 -19.06 6.64 0.94
N SER A 90 -19.39 5.98 -0.17
CA SER A 90 -18.47 5.11 -0.89
C SER A 90 -17.53 5.93 -1.79
N PRO A 91 -16.30 5.45 -2.06
CA PRO A 91 -15.47 6.00 -3.13
C PRO A 91 -16.20 5.93 -4.47
N PRO A 92 -15.97 6.86 -5.42
CA PRO A 92 -16.57 6.74 -6.74
C PRO A 92 -16.08 5.45 -7.43
N PHE A 93 -16.92 4.83 -8.26
CA PHE A 93 -16.50 3.66 -9.02
C PHE A 93 -16.00 4.02 -10.43
N SER A 94 -15.15 3.18 -10.98
CA SER A 94 -14.77 3.15 -12.40
C SER A 94 -14.93 1.72 -12.90
N VAL A 95 -15.25 1.54 -14.17
CA VAL A 95 -15.32 0.21 -14.80
C VAL A 95 -14.13 0.10 -15.72
N ASN A 96 -13.31 -0.93 -15.53
CA ASN A 96 -12.20 -1.17 -16.45
C ASN A 96 -12.77 -1.48 -17.84
N LYS A 97 -12.37 -0.68 -18.84
CA LYS A 97 -12.75 -0.97 -20.22
C LYS A 97 -12.17 -2.32 -20.62
N GLU A 98 -12.93 -3.11 -21.38
CA GLU A 98 -12.47 -4.41 -21.83
C GLU A 98 -11.13 -4.29 -22.56
N SER A 99 -10.11 -4.96 -22.02
CA SER A 99 -8.83 -5.12 -22.69
C SER A 99 -8.96 -6.18 -23.79
N PHE A 100 -8.30 -5.94 -24.92
CA PHE A 100 -8.16 -6.88 -26.04
C PHE A 100 -7.36 -8.15 -25.68
N ILE A 101 -6.76 -8.21 -24.47
CA ILE A 101 -6.08 -9.39 -23.98
C ILE A 101 -7.10 -10.51 -23.72
N THR A 102 -6.75 -11.72 -24.16
CA THR A 102 -7.60 -12.91 -24.14
C THR A 102 -8.37 -13.07 -22.82
N ASN A 103 -9.66 -13.40 -22.95
CA ASN A 103 -10.64 -13.43 -21.84
C ASN A 103 -10.18 -14.23 -20.60
N LYS A 104 -9.24 -15.16 -20.77
CA LYS A 104 -8.73 -16.05 -19.73
C LYS A 104 -7.95 -15.33 -18.60
N PHE A 105 -7.29 -14.21 -18.89
CA PHE A 105 -6.39 -13.55 -17.92
C PHE A 105 -6.84 -12.13 -17.53
N LYS A 106 -8.09 -11.78 -17.86
CA LYS A 106 -8.63 -10.42 -17.62
C LYS A 106 -8.54 -10.01 -16.15
N THR A 107 -8.75 -10.93 -15.21
CA THR A 107 -8.72 -10.62 -13.77
C THR A 107 -7.31 -10.24 -13.29
N GLN A 108 -6.30 -10.99 -13.71
CA GLN A 108 -4.91 -10.84 -13.28
C GLN A 108 -4.32 -9.50 -13.74
N ILE A 109 -4.61 -9.11 -14.98
CA ILE A 109 -4.09 -7.86 -15.57
C ILE A 109 -4.91 -6.63 -15.18
N ARG A 110 -6.08 -6.81 -14.57
CA ARG A 110 -7.03 -5.72 -14.25
C ARG A 110 -6.42 -4.66 -13.35
N LEU A 111 -5.55 -5.08 -12.42
CA LEU A 111 -4.83 -4.17 -11.55
C LEU A 111 -4.02 -3.13 -12.35
N PHE A 112 -3.28 -3.58 -13.36
CA PHE A 112 -2.46 -2.70 -14.20
C PHE A 112 -3.31 -1.70 -15.00
N TYR A 113 -4.45 -2.12 -15.54
CA TYR A 113 -5.37 -1.21 -16.21
C TYR A 113 -6.05 -0.24 -15.25
N SER A 114 -6.35 -0.67 -14.03
CA SER A 114 -6.88 0.20 -12.95
C SER A 114 -5.85 1.25 -12.55
N LEU A 115 -4.57 0.86 -12.44
CA LEU A 115 -3.47 1.77 -12.18
C LEU A 115 -3.26 2.74 -13.34
N LEU A 116 -3.33 2.28 -14.60
CA LEU A 116 -3.23 3.13 -15.79
C LEU A 116 -4.36 4.15 -15.87
N GLU A 117 -5.61 3.75 -15.61
CA GLU A 117 -6.75 4.67 -15.56
C GLU A 117 -6.61 5.68 -14.41
N SER A 118 -6.13 5.23 -13.25
CA SER A 118 -5.85 6.10 -12.11
C SER A 118 -4.77 7.11 -12.43
N PHE A 119 -3.68 6.70 -13.07
CA PHE A 119 -2.59 7.57 -13.50
C PHE A 119 -3.09 8.66 -14.47
N LYS A 120 -3.97 8.32 -15.42
CA LYS A 120 -4.59 9.29 -16.34
C LYS A 120 -5.51 10.30 -15.64
N LYS A 121 -6.09 9.93 -14.49
CA LYS A 121 -6.99 10.79 -13.69
C LYS A 121 -6.28 11.54 -12.57
N ALA A 122 -5.04 11.17 -12.25
CA ALA A 122 -4.27 11.75 -11.17
C ALA A 122 -3.86 13.20 -11.49
N SER A 123 -3.81 14.04 -10.46
CA SER A 123 -3.28 15.40 -10.58
C SER A 123 -1.75 15.38 -10.63
N LYS A 124 -1.15 16.46 -11.15
CA LYS A 124 0.32 16.66 -11.10
C LYS A 124 0.90 16.70 -9.69
N GLU A 125 0.05 16.95 -8.69
CA GLU A 125 0.42 16.96 -7.26
C GLU A 125 0.38 15.56 -6.62
N THR A 126 -0.11 14.54 -7.31
CA THR A 126 -0.16 13.17 -6.78
C THR A 126 1.26 12.66 -6.57
N ARG A 127 1.55 12.20 -5.35
CA ARG A 127 2.85 11.66 -4.94
C ARG A 127 2.85 10.14 -4.85
N TRP A 128 1.71 9.58 -4.42
CA TRP A 128 1.58 8.17 -4.09
C TRP A 128 0.31 7.58 -4.70
N PHE A 129 0.43 6.43 -5.36
CA PHE A 129 -0.69 5.58 -5.74
C PHE A 129 -0.78 4.46 -4.72
N VAL A 130 -1.90 4.36 -4.01
CA VAL A 130 -2.13 3.34 -2.97
C VAL A 130 -3.05 2.28 -3.55
N ILE A 131 -2.53 1.08 -3.75
CA ILE A 131 -3.25 -0.07 -4.29
C ILE A 131 -3.82 -0.86 -3.12
N ALA A 132 -5.07 -1.30 -3.24
CA ALA A 132 -5.77 -2.04 -2.21
C ALA A 132 -6.89 -2.92 -2.77
N ASP A 133 -7.30 -3.94 -2.02
CA ASP A 133 -8.52 -4.69 -2.27
C ASP A 133 -9.76 -3.97 -1.68
N ASP A 134 -10.95 -4.41 -2.08
CA ASP A 134 -12.22 -3.81 -1.65
C ASP A 134 -12.63 -4.13 -0.20
N ASP A 135 -11.79 -4.84 0.55
CA ASP A 135 -11.90 -5.15 1.97
C ASP A 135 -10.66 -4.76 2.79
N THR A 136 -9.75 -3.96 2.23
CA THR A 136 -8.64 -3.36 2.97
C THR A 136 -9.14 -2.17 3.80
N LEU A 137 -8.95 -2.23 5.12
CA LEU A 137 -9.21 -1.13 6.05
C LEU A 137 -7.94 -0.29 6.22
N PHE A 138 -8.00 1.04 6.01
CA PHE A 138 -6.85 1.93 6.22
C PHE A 138 -7.02 2.87 7.43
N PHE A 139 -5.92 3.04 8.17
CA PHE A 139 -5.73 4.12 9.14
C PHE A 139 -5.06 5.30 8.43
N LEU A 140 -5.86 6.11 7.74
CA LEU A 140 -5.39 7.17 6.83
C LEU A 140 -4.33 8.12 7.42
N ASP A 141 -4.48 8.51 8.68
CA ASP A 141 -3.54 9.47 9.29
C ASP A 141 -2.17 8.80 9.54
N ASN A 142 -2.17 7.50 9.85
CA ASN A 142 -0.96 6.70 9.97
C ASN A 142 -0.32 6.42 8.61
N LEU A 143 -1.13 6.12 7.59
CA LEU A 143 -0.67 5.93 6.21
C LEU A 143 0.05 7.18 5.69
N VAL A 144 -0.57 8.35 5.86
CA VAL A 144 0.02 9.63 5.44
C VAL A 144 1.34 9.89 6.16
N LYS A 145 1.39 9.71 7.49
CA LYS A 145 2.61 9.86 8.28
C LYS A 145 3.70 8.86 7.86
N ALA A 146 3.34 7.64 7.49
CA ALA A 146 4.29 6.66 7.00
C ALA A 146 4.91 7.08 5.67
N LEU A 147 4.07 7.47 4.70
CA LEU A 147 4.51 7.88 3.36
C LEU A 147 5.28 9.22 3.37
N ASP A 148 5.04 10.10 4.33
CA ASP A 148 5.80 11.35 4.49
C ASP A 148 7.29 11.13 4.80
N ARG A 149 7.66 9.96 5.35
CA ARG A 149 9.06 9.62 5.63
C ARG A 149 9.89 9.37 4.38
N TYR A 150 9.24 9.12 3.25
CA TYR A 150 9.88 8.71 2.01
C TYR A 150 9.92 9.87 1.01
N ASP A 151 11.05 10.01 0.31
CA ASP A 151 11.18 10.97 -0.77
C ASP A 151 10.37 10.51 -1.99
N HIS A 152 9.15 11.02 -2.12
CA HIS A 152 8.21 10.67 -3.19
C HIS A 152 8.73 10.89 -4.63
N LYS A 153 9.87 11.56 -4.82
CA LYS A 153 10.54 11.72 -6.12
C LYS A 153 11.44 10.56 -6.50
N LYS A 154 11.67 9.62 -5.58
CA LYS A 154 12.45 8.39 -5.83
C LYS A 154 11.53 7.20 -6.07
N HIS A 155 12.08 6.15 -6.66
CA HIS A 155 11.37 4.89 -6.84
C HIS A 155 11.15 4.20 -5.49
N TYR A 156 9.89 4.05 -5.14
CA TYR A 156 9.43 3.31 -3.97
C TYR A 156 8.29 2.37 -4.33
N TYR A 157 8.38 1.15 -3.80
CA TYR A 157 7.33 0.16 -3.67
C TYR A 157 7.23 -0.18 -2.18
N ILE A 158 6.25 0.39 -1.47
CA ILE A 158 6.14 0.30 -0.01
C ILE A 158 4.95 -0.56 0.35
N GLY A 159 5.16 -1.62 1.11
CA GLY A 159 4.11 -2.58 1.47
C GLY A 159 4.59 -3.58 2.51
N MET A 160 3.85 -4.66 2.69
CA MET A 160 4.27 -5.78 3.53
C MET A 160 3.91 -7.12 2.88
N ASN A 161 4.68 -8.15 3.20
CA ASN A 161 4.35 -9.52 2.84
C ASN A 161 3.22 -10.08 3.72
N SER A 162 2.80 -11.33 3.50
CA SER A 162 1.76 -11.94 4.31
C SER A 162 2.30 -12.43 5.65
N GLU A 163 1.52 -12.35 6.72
CA GLU A 163 1.82 -13.01 8.01
C GLU A 163 1.77 -14.55 7.86
N ASN A 164 1.15 -15.05 6.79
CA ASN A 164 1.06 -16.45 6.49
C ASN A 164 2.29 -16.93 5.70
N VAL A 165 3.07 -17.82 6.31
CA VAL A 165 4.27 -18.40 5.68
C VAL A 165 3.99 -19.17 4.40
N TRP A 166 2.83 -19.82 4.29
CA TRP A 166 2.44 -20.57 3.10
C TRP A 166 2.08 -19.66 1.94
N SER A 167 1.35 -18.56 2.20
CA SER A 167 1.13 -17.52 1.19
C SER A 167 2.46 -17.05 0.61
N ASN A 168 3.41 -16.71 1.48
CA ASN A 168 4.74 -16.24 1.04
C ASN A 168 5.54 -17.29 0.28
N ALA A 169 5.49 -18.56 0.70
CA ALA A 169 6.18 -19.65 0.01
C ALA A 169 5.60 -19.92 -1.39
N ILE A 170 4.29 -19.71 -1.59
CA ILE A 170 3.62 -19.91 -2.88
C ILE A 170 3.81 -18.71 -3.81
N PHE A 171 3.76 -17.49 -3.27
CA PHE A 171 3.81 -16.25 -4.06
C PHE A 171 5.20 -15.60 -4.06
N ALA A 172 5.57 -14.96 -2.95
CA ALA A 172 6.91 -14.42 -2.70
C ALA A 172 7.01 -13.86 -1.27
N PHE A 173 8.21 -13.90 -0.69
CA PHE A 173 8.51 -13.27 0.60
C PHE A 173 8.80 -11.77 0.50
N ASP A 174 9.15 -11.28 -0.68
CA ASP A 174 9.52 -9.88 -0.94
C ASP A 174 8.48 -9.15 -1.80
N MET A 175 7.22 -9.62 -1.75
CA MET A 175 6.08 -9.01 -2.44
C MET A 175 5.18 -8.27 -1.46
N GLY A 176 4.79 -7.05 -1.81
CA GLY A 176 3.69 -6.34 -1.17
C GLY A 176 2.36 -6.92 -1.63
N TYR A 177 1.59 -7.49 -0.70
CA TYR A 177 0.28 -8.07 -1.00
C TYR A 177 -0.78 -6.97 -1.15
N GLY A 178 -1.66 -7.11 -2.14
CA GLY A 178 -2.70 -6.13 -2.46
C GLY A 178 -3.75 -6.00 -1.37
N GLY A 179 -4.11 -7.09 -0.69
CA GLY A 179 -5.06 -7.09 0.42
C GLY A 179 -4.58 -6.27 1.62
N GLY A 180 -3.30 -6.38 2.00
CA GLY A 180 -2.68 -5.51 3.00
C GLY A 180 -2.48 -4.08 2.51
N GLY A 181 -2.57 -3.86 1.20
CA GLY A 181 -2.34 -2.61 0.53
C GLY A 181 -0.85 -2.27 0.39
N TYR A 182 -0.52 -1.56 -0.68
CA TYR A 182 0.84 -1.05 -0.90
C TYR A 182 0.81 0.28 -1.65
N ALA A 183 1.86 1.06 -1.50
CA ALA A 183 2.03 2.35 -2.13
C ALA A 183 3.16 2.34 -3.16
N LEU A 184 2.88 2.87 -4.35
CA LEU A 184 3.87 3.15 -5.38
C LEU A 184 4.06 4.67 -5.48
N SER A 185 5.32 5.11 -5.47
CA SER A 185 5.62 6.51 -5.76
C SER A 185 5.21 6.87 -7.19
N TYR A 186 4.93 8.15 -7.45
CA TYR A 186 4.63 8.64 -8.80
C TYR A 186 5.66 8.19 -9.85
N PRO A 187 6.99 8.38 -9.67
CA PRO A 187 7.97 7.92 -10.65
C PRO A 187 7.98 6.40 -10.80
N THR A 188 7.74 5.61 -9.73
CA THR A 188 7.56 4.15 -9.85
C THR A 188 6.42 3.80 -10.80
N VAL A 189 5.27 4.46 -10.66
CA VAL A 189 4.11 4.21 -11.54
C VAL A 189 4.41 4.58 -12.99
N VAL A 190 5.12 5.69 -13.24
CA VAL A 190 5.54 6.07 -14.60
C VAL A 190 6.42 4.98 -15.23
N THR A 191 7.44 4.52 -14.52
CA THR A 191 8.35 3.47 -15.02
C THR A 191 7.63 2.15 -15.23
N LEU A 192 6.79 1.74 -14.28
CA LEU A 192 6.01 0.51 -14.34
C LEU A 192 5.04 0.52 -15.54
N LEU A 193 4.28 1.59 -15.72
CA LEU A 193 3.29 1.70 -16.81
C LEU A 193 3.95 1.78 -18.18
N SER A 194 5.14 2.37 -18.28
CA SER A 194 5.90 2.44 -19.54
C SER A 194 6.38 1.07 -20.03
N ASN A 195 6.54 0.10 -19.10
CA ASN A 195 7.00 -1.27 -19.39
C ASN A 195 5.88 -2.31 -19.21
N MET A 196 4.64 -1.87 -18.97
CA MET A 196 3.51 -2.71 -18.58
C MET A 196 3.21 -3.79 -19.61
N GLU A 197 3.15 -3.46 -20.90
CA GLU A 197 2.77 -4.42 -21.95
C GLU A 197 3.77 -5.58 -22.06
N GLU A 198 5.06 -5.27 -22.05
CA GLU A 198 6.12 -6.28 -22.10
C GLU A 198 6.09 -7.16 -20.85
N CYS A 199 5.96 -6.54 -19.67
CA CYS A 199 5.93 -7.30 -18.42
C CYS A 199 4.70 -8.21 -18.30
N ILE A 200 3.51 -7.72 -18.64
CA ILE A 200 2.27 -8.52 -18.66
C ILE A 200 2.44 -9.73 -19.57
N LYS A 201 3.03 -9.54 -20.76
CA LYS A 201 3.27 -10.62 -21.70
C LYS A 201 4.25 -11.67 -21.13
N ARG A 202 5.27 -11.22 -20.40
CA ARG A 202 6.30 -12.09 -19.80
C ARG A 202 5.76 -12.98 -18.69
N TYR A 203 4.88 -12.45 -17.85
CA TYR A 203 4.36 -13.15 -16.66
C TYR A 203 2.86 -13.45 -16.75
N LEU A 204 2.33 -13.59 -17.96
CA LEU A 204 0.91 -13.81 -18.17
C LEU A 204 0.43 -15.06 -17.42
N GLY A 205 -0.67 -14.91 -16.68
CA GLY A 205 -1.34 -16.02 -15.97
C GLY A 205 -0.98 -16.17 -14.49
N VAL A 206 -0.10 -15.34 -13.94
CA VAL A 206 0.10 -15.24 -12.48
C VAL A 206 -0.89 -14.27 -11.83
N TYR A 207 -1.12 -14.39 -10.52
CA TYR A 207 -2.00 -13.49 -9.76
C TYR A 207 -1.55 -12.02 -9.85
N SER A 208 -2.48 -11.08 -9.69
CA SER A 208 -2.25 -9.64 -9.93
C SER A 208 -1.09 -9.05 -9.13
N ASP A 209 -1.00 -9.40 -7.86
CA ASP A 209 0.03 -8.85 -6.97
C ASP A 209 1.39 -9.45 -7.30
N LEU A 210 1.43 -10.75 -7.59
CA LEU A 210 2.63 -11.45 -8.04
C LEU A 210 3.11 -10.91 -9.40
N LEU A 211 2.18 -10.55 -10.28
CA LEU A 211 2.48 -9.89 -11.53
C LEU A 211 3.10 -8.51 -11.28
N SER A 212 2.50 -7.70 -10.40
CA SER A 212 3.03 -6.38 -10.02
C SER A 212 4.44 -6.47 -9.45
N PHE A 213 4.65 -7.37 -8.48
CA PHE A 213 5.95 -7.62 -7.88
C PHE A 213 7.00 -8.01 -8.92
N ARG A 214 6.71 -8.98 -9.80
CA ARG A 214 7.67 -9.40 -10.83
C ARG A 214 8.02 -8.27 -11.80
N CYS A 215 7.04 -7.45 -12.17
CA CYS A 215 7.31 -6.27 -13.00
C CYS A 215 8.17 -5.22 -12.30
N LEU A 216 7.97 -5.00 -11.01
CA LEU A 216 8.79 -4.06 -10.23
C LEU A 216 10.21 -4.59 -10.02
N ALA A 217 10.35 -5.90 -9.79
CA ALA A 217 11.64 -6.58 -9.66
C ALA A 217 12.46 -6.50 -10.97
N ASP A 218 11.82 -6.69 -12.13
CA ASP A 218 12.46 -6.51 -13.45
C ASP A 218 13.01 -5.09 -13.66
N LEU A 219 12.42 -4.10 -12.99
CA LEU A 219 12.84 -2.70 -13.02
C LEU A 219 13.87 -2.36 -11.93
N GLY A 220 14.29 -3.34 -11.11
CA GLY A 220 15.18 -3.14 -9.97
C GLY A 220 14.54 -2.34 -8.83
N ILE A 221 13.22 -2.37 -8.69
CA ILE A 221 12.47 -1.67 -7.64
C ILE A 221 12.02 -2.70 -6.61
N ASP A 222 12.82 -2.85 -5.56
CA ASP A 222 12.55 -3.79 -4.47
C ASP A 222 11.48 -3.28 -3.50
N LEU A 223 10.83 -4.22 -2.81
CA LEU A 223 9.86 -3.92 -1.77
C LEU A 223 10.55 -3.28 -0.56
N THR A 224 10.01 -2.12 -0.16
CA THR A 224 10.29 -1.46 1.10
C THR A 224 9.24 -1.88 2.13
N LEU A 225 9.66 -2.59 3.17
CA LEU A 225 8.76 -3.16 4.17
C LEU A 225 8.22 -2.09 5.13
N GLU A 226 6.89 -2.01 5.27
CA GLU A 226 6.19 -1.16 6.22
C GLU A 226 5.37 -2.00 7.22
N LYS A 227 5.85 -2.08 8.46
CA LYS A 227 5.38 -3.03 9.49
C LYS A 227 3.94 -2.85 9.99
N GLY A 228 3.30 -1.74 9.66
CA GLY A 228 1.90 -1.50 10.00
C GLY A 228 0.89 -1.96 8.95
N MET A 229 1.35 -2.48 7.80
CA MET A 229 0.46 -2.99 6.76
C MET A 229 0.30 -4.49 6.91
N HIS A 230 -0.94 -4.98 6.97
CA HIS A 230 -1.23 -6.38 7.28
C HIS A 230 -2.17 -7.02 6.26
N GLN A 231 -1.68 -8.10 5.62
CA GLN A 231 -2.47 -8.93 4.70
C GLN A 231 -3.42 -9.86 5.47
N ILE A 232 -3.00 -10.42 6.60
CA ILE A 232 -3.82 -11.29 7.46
C ILE A 232 -4.49 -12.42 6.67
N ASP A 233 -3.69 -13.22 5.96
CA ASP A 233 -4.15 -14.51 5.41
C ASP A 233 -4.23 -15.57 6.54
N LEU A 234 -4.90 -15.21 7.64
CA LEU A 234 -5.17 -16.03 8.81
C LEU A 234 -6.68 -16.27 8.92
N HIS A 235 -7.09 -17.16 9.83
CA HIS A 235 -8.50 -17.50 10.04
C HIS A 235 -8.88 -17.48 11.52
N GLY A 236 -10.14 -17.15 11.79
CA GLY A 236 -10.69 -17.13 13.16
C GLY A 236 -10.18 -15.94 13.98
N ASP A 237 -9.97 -16.15 15.28
CA ASP A 237 -9.52 -15.11 16.20
C ASP A 237 -8.06 -14.71 15.94
N ILE A 238 -7.86 -13.44 15.58
CA ILE A 238 -6.54 -12.82 15.35
C ILE A 238 -6.05 -11.97 16.53
N SER A 239 -6.67 -12.09 17.71
CA SER A 239 -6.29 -11.33 18.92
C SER A 239 -4.80 -11.46 19.25
N GLY A 240 -4.21 -12.64 19.02
CA GLY A 240 -2.78 -12.88 19.19
C GLY A 240 -1.91 -12.03 18.23
N LEU A 241 -2.30 -11.93 16.96
CA LEU A 241 -1.61 -11.08 15.98
C LEU A 241 -1.69 -9.61 16.39
N LEU A 242 -2.90 -9.13 16.71
CA LEU A 242 -3.12 -7.73 17.09
C LEU A 242 -2.38 -7.37 18.40
N SER A 243 -2.34 -8.30 19.36
CA SER A 243 -1.62 -8.11 20.63
C SER A 243 -0.10 -8.15 20.45
N ALA A 244 0.41 -8.88 19.45
CA ALA A 244 1.83 -8.93 19.13
C ALA A 244 2.28 -7.85 18.13
N HIS A 245 1.39 -6.91 17.78
CA HIS A 245 1.69 -5.87 16.80
C HIS A 245 2.96 -5.08 17.22
N PRO A 246 3.91 -4.83 16.29
CA PRO A 246 5.13 -4.12 16.61
C PRO A 246 4.86 -2.68 17.09
N GLN A 247 5.86 -2.05 17.72
CA GLN A 247 5.81 -0.63 18.10
C GLN A 247 5.94 0.30 16.88
N SER A 248 5.01 0.17 15.93
CA SER A 248 4.82 1.01 14.77
C SER A 248 3.35 1.43 14.66
N PRO A 249 3.03 2.52 13.94
CA PRO A 249 1.64 2.83 13.65
C PRO A 249 0.97 1.69 12.86
N LEU A 250 -0.24 1.30 13.26
CA LEU A 250 -1.07 0.40 12.46
C LEU A 250 -1.57 1.17 11.22
N ILE A 251 -1.34 0.66 10.02
CA ILE A 251 -1.62 1.37 8.76
C ILE A 251 -2.78 0.72 8.02
N SER A 252 -2.84 -0.60 7.95
CA SER A 252 -3.93 -1.32 7.29
C SER A 252 -4.18 -2.70 7.85
N LEU A 253 -5.42 -3.16 7.71
CA LEU A 253 -5.86 -4.50 8.07
C LEU A 253 -6.69 -5.11 6.93
N HIS A 254 -6.49 -6.41 6.71
CA HIS A 254 -7.25 -7.31 5.85
C HIS A 254 -7.44 -8.61 6.67
N HIS A 255 -7.87 -9.78 6.20
CA HIS A 255 -9.06 -10.06 5.41
C HIS A 255 -10.28 -10.21 6.36
N PHE A 256 -11.11 -9.17 6.53
CA PHE A 256 -12.17 -9.19 7.56
C PHE A 256 -13.20 -10.30 7.37
N ASP A 257 -13.41 -10.79 6.15
CA ASP A 257 -14.42 -11.81 5.82
C ASP A 257 -14.11 -13.20 6.41
N VAL A 258 -12.85 -13.49 6.73
CA VAL A 258 -12.41 -14.83 7.18
C VAL A 258 -11.89 -14.88 8.62
N ILE A 259 -11.74 -13.73 9.25
CA ILE A 259 -11.39 -13.59 10.67
C ILE A 259 -12.64 -13.36 11.53
N ASP A 260 -12.55 -13.67 12.81
CA ASP A 260 -13.60 -13.33 13.76
C ASP A 260 -13.66 -11.80 13.99
N PRO A 261 -14.82 -11.24 14.39
CA PRO A 261 -14.91 -9.84 14.76
C PRO A 261 -13.87 -9.49 15.83
N ILE A 262 -13.12 -8.39 15.63
CA ILE A 262 -12.09 -7.91 16.57
C ILE A 262 -12.68 -7.69 17.98
N PHE A 263 -13.93 -7.22 18.06
CA PHE A 263 -14.64 -7.03 19.33
C PHE A 263 -15.68 -8.14 19.53
N PRO A 264 -15.56 -8.95 20.60
CA PRO A 264 -16.54 -9.99 20.93
C PRO A 264 -17.96 -9.44 21.05
N GLY A 265 -18.94 -10.18 20.53
CA GLY A 265 -20.36 -9.80 20.57
C GLY A 265 -20.79 -8.77 19.51
N MET A 266 -19.88 -8.31 18.64
CA MET A 266 -20.19 -7.48 17.48
C MET A 266 -20.19 -8.29 16.19
N THR A 267 -20.90 -7.81 15.16
CA THR A 267 -20.66 -8.28 13.79
C THR A 267 -19.33 -7.73 13.26
N ARG A 268 -18.77 -8.33 12.20
CA ARG A 268 -17.53 -7.83 11.55
C ARG A 268 -17.61 -6.34 11.20
N GLN A 269 -18.72 -5.91 10.59
CA GLN A 269 -18.93 -4.52 10.23
C GLN A 269 -19.06 -3.60 11.46
N GLN A 270 -19.78 -4.02 12.50
CA GLN A 270 -19.87 -3.26 13.75
C GLN A 270 -18.50 -3.12 14.41
N SER A 271 -17.70 -4.19 14.39
CA SER A 271 -16.35 -4.23 14.92
C SER A 271 -15.42 -3.24 14.21
N VAL A 272 -15.46 -3.18 12.87
CA VAL A 272 -14.68 -2.19 12.10
C VAL A 272 -15.15 -0.76 12.41
N ASN A 273 -16.46 -0.52 12.44
CA ASN A 273 -17.01 0.78 12.80
C ASN A 273 -16.62 1.22 14.22
N HIS A 274 -16.49 0.27 15.15
CA HIS A 274 -16.02 0.55 16.51
C HIS A 274 -14.52 0.88 16.51
N LEU A 275 -13.72 0.08 15.81
CA LEU A 275 -12.26 0.29 15.68
C LEU A 275 -11.94 1.68 15.13
N MET A 276 -12.65 2.11 14.09
CA MET A 276 -12.40 3.38 13.40
C MET A 276 -12.77 4.63 14.19
N LYS A 277 -13.42 4.49 15.36
CA LYS A 277 -13.71 5.61 16.28
C LYS A 277 -12.55 5.92 17.24
N THR A 278 -11.53 5.07 17.28
CA THR A 278 -10.39 5.21 18.19
C THR A 278 -9.30 6.13 17.62
N ASP A 279 -8.41 6.64 18.48
CA ASP A 279 -7.24 7.40 18.04
C ASP A 279 -6.30 6.49 17.24
N GLN A 280 -6.20 6.75 15.93
CA GLN A 280 -5.43 5.93 14.99
C GLN A 280 -3.97 5.74 15.43
N SER A 281 -3.37 6.74 16.08
CA SER A 281 -1.96 6.67 16.46
C SER A 281 -1.68 5.69 17.61
N ARG A 282 -2.73 5.23 18.32
CA ARG A 282 -2.63 4.44 19.55
C ARG A 282 -3.43 3.14 19.54
N VAL A 283 -4.09 2.79 18.43
CA VAL A 283 -5.08 1.70 18.32
C VAL A 283 -4.57 0.36 18.85
N LEU A 284 -3.31 0.01 18.57
CA LEU A 284 -2.69 -1.24 19.01
C LEU A 284 -1.45 -1.01 19.89
N GLN A 285 -1.25 0.21 20.42
CA GLN A 285 -0.11 0.47 21.28
C GLN A 285 -0.34 -0.13 22.68
N GLN A 286 0.45 -1.15 23.01
CA GLN A 286 0.53 -1.64 24.38
C GLN A 286 1.25 -0.59 25.24
N THR A 287 0.55 -0.06 26.24
CA THR A 287 1.18 0.75 27.29
C THR A 287 1.57 -0.18 28.44
N ILE A 288 2.86 -0.34 28.70
CA ILE A 288 3.35 -1.01 29.91
C ILE A 288 3.35 0.04 31.03
N CYS A 289 2.37 -0.05 31.93
CA CYS A 289 2.37 0.76 33.15
C CYS A 289 3.27 0.09 34.19
N HIS A 290 4.24 0.84 34.72
CA HIS A 290 5.11 0.42 35.83
C HIS A 290 4.59 0.96 37.16
#